data_AF-A0A9P5IVT6-F1
#
_entry.id   AF-A0A9P5IVT6-F1
#
_cell.length_a   1.000
_cell.length_b   1.000
_cell.length_c   1.000
_cell.angle_alpha   90.00
_cell.angle_beta   90.00
_cell.angle_gamma   90.00
#
_symmetry.space_group_name_H-M   'P 1'
#
loop_
_entity.id
_entity.type
_entity.pdbx_description
1 polymer ?
#
loop_
_entity_poly.entity_id
_entity_poly.type
_entity_poly.pdbx_seq_one_letter_code
_entity_poly.pdbx_strand_id
1 'polypeptide(L)'
;MSFSKIAVVAGAAFISGVAAHGRVQGITADGVWYEGYNPAFQYEQVAPVVAGWSDPTDQSNGFIAPDAYGTSDIICHLAATNAQGYVNVTAGSEVNLQWTTWPDSHHGPVIDYLAACTGDDCTTVDKTTLGFFKIDGVGLVDDSTVPGTWASDQLIANNNSWSVTIPESLAPGAYVLRHEIIALHSAEQADGAQNYPQCVNLWVSGTGSAVPASADTVLGTALYTETDAGVNVNIYASLASYDVPGPTQWASATASVAQGTSGAVATAAAVVSSAASSAAVIASSSAQTTAEVAATSSAAPVASVASSSAVVAASSIASVASSVISSSAASVVTSAPAVTSAPSNDVTDMITDYVTVTDVVTVTVTAA
;
A
#
# COMPACT_ATOMS: atom_id res chain seq x y z
N MET A 1 22.97 -73.34 21.63
CA MET A 1 22.35 -72.67 20.48
C MET A 1 22.32 -71.18 20.78
N SER A 2 23.15 -70.41 20.07
CA SER A 2 23.33 -68.97 20.27
C SER A 2 22.23 -68.23 19.51
N PHE A 3 21.44 -67.41 20.21
CA PHE A 3 20.48 -66.51 19.57
C PHE A 3 21.05 -65.10 19.58
N SER A 4 21.43 -64.63 18.39
CA SER A 4 21.95 -63.30 18.14
C SER A 4 20.84 -62.27 18.28
N LYS A 5 21.03 -61.25 19.12
CA LYS A 5 20.12 -60.11 19.26
C LYS A 5 20.55 -59.02 18.28
N ILE A 6 19.84 -58.85 17.18
CA ILE A 6 19.97 -57.69 16.30
C ILE A 6 19.09 -56.59 16.90
N ALA A 7 19.73 -55.54 17.42
CA ALA A 7 19.07 -54.30 17.78
C ALA A 7 18.91 -53.44 16.52
N VAL A 8 17.67 -53.27 16.07
CA VAL A 8 17.32 -52.31 15.02
C VAL A 8 17.22 -50.94 15.67
N VAL A 9 18.19 -50.08 15.40
CA VAL A 9 18.13 -48.65 15.73
C VAL A 9 17.30 -47.98 14.63
N ALA A 10 16.05 -47.64 14.93
CA ALA A 10 15.23 -46.79 14.08
C ALA A 10 15.75 -45.35 14.20
N GLY A 11 16.46 -44.88 13.17
CA GLY A 11 16.85 -43.48 13.05
C GLY A 11 15.63 -42.63 12.74
N ALA A 12 15.24 -41.75 13.67
CA ALA A 12 14.29 -40.69 13.39
C ALA A 12 15.01 -39.62 12.56
N ALA A 13 14.74 -39.60 11.25
CA ALA A 13 15.08 -38.46 10.42
C ALA A 13 14.16 -37.30 10.84
N PHE A 14 14.73 -36.32 11.55
CA PHE A 14 14.09 -35.01 11.71
C PHE A 14 14.14 -34.34 10.33
N ILE A 15 13.02 -34.39 9.60
CA ILE A 15 12.81 -33.50 8.46
C ILE A 15 12.62 -32.12 9.09
N SER A 16 13.69 -31.34 9.16
CA SER A 16 13.60 -29.90 9.35
C SER A 16 12.83 -29.36 8.16
N GLY A 17 11.51 -29.17 8.34
CA GLY A 17 10.71 -28.39 7.41
C GLY A 17 11.24 -26.97 7.45
N VAL A 18 12.05 -26.60 6.46
CA VAL A 18 12.35 -25.19 6.21
C VAL A 18 11.03 -24.62 5.72
N ALA A 19 10.29 -23.93 6.60
CA ALA A 19 9.16 -23.12 6.18
C ALA A 19 9.75 -22.00 5.31
N ALA A 20 9.69 -22.19 3.99
CA ALA A 20 10.32 -21.30 3.05
C ALA A 20 9.29 -20.24 2.63
N HIS A 21 9.51 -19.01 3.13
CA HIS A 21 8.88 -17.72 2.76
C HIS A 21 7.61 -17.34 3.56
N GLY A 22 7.20 -16.07 3.45
CA GLY A 22 6.42 -15.37 4.46
C GLY A 22 5.06 -14.89 3.98
N ARG A 23 4.22 -14.48 4.91
CA ARG A 23 2.91 -13.88 4.66
C ARG A 23 2.61 -12.75 5.64
N VAL A 24 1.61 -11.94 5.37
CA VAL A 24 1.12 -10.95 6.34
C VAL A 24 0.30 -11.67 7.42
N GLN A 25 0.87 -11.75 8.62
CA GLN A 25 0.22 -12.40 9.78
C GLN A 25 -0.72 -11.46 10.53
N GLY A 26 -0.62 -10.15 10.32
CA GLY A 26 -1.59 -9.21 10.84
C GLY A 26 -1.40 -7.79 10.38
N ILE A 27 -2.43 -6.99 10.65
CA ILE A 27 -2.57 -5.62 10.21
C ILE A 27 -2.82 -4.76 11.44
N THR A 28 -2.06 -3.69 11.60
CA THR A 28 -2.31 -2.68 12.64
C THR A 28 -2.78 -1.39 11.98
N ALA A 29 -3.96 -0.92 12.34
CA ALA A 29 -4.49 0.37 11.91
C ALA A 29 -5.02 1.13 13.13
N ASP A 30 -4.67 2.42 13.26
CA ASP A 30 -5.06 3.26 14.39
C ASP A 30 -4.78 2.61 15.78
N GLY A 31 -3.67 1.87 15.88
CA GLY A 31 -3.25 1.15 17.10
C GLY A 31 -4.04 -0.14 17.39
N VAL A 32 -4.90 -0.59 16.49
CA VAL A 32 -5.70 -1.81 16.62
C VAL A 32 -5.13 -2.92 15.73
N TRP A 33 -4.80 -4.07 16.33
CA TRP A 33 -4.37 -5.28 15.64
C TRP A 33 -5.56 -6.08 15.08
N TYR A 34 -5.44 -6.50 13.83
CA TYR A 34 -6.34 -7.41 13.13
C TYR A 34 -5.53 -8.62 12.66
N GLU A 35 -6.07 -9.81 12.88
CA GLU A 35 -5.44 -11.05 12.40
C GLU A 35 -5.46 -11.10 10.86
N GLY A 36 -4.30 -11.42 10.28
CA GLY A 36 -4.15 -11.67 8.84
C GLY A 36 -4.70 -13.04 8.46
N TYR A 37 -4.75 -13.34 7.17
CA TYR A 37 -5.13 -14.68 6.75
C TYR A 37 -4.02 -15.70 7.04
N ASN A 38 -4.43 -16.92 7.37
CA ASN A 38 -3.54 -18.06 7.48
C ASN A 38 -4.16 -19.22 6.70
N PRO A 39 -3.44 -19.81 5.72
CA PRO A 39 -3.92 -20.98 4.98
C PRO A 39 -4.38 -22.12 5.88
N ALA A 40 -3.84 -22.25 7.09
CA ALA A 40 -4.27 -23.27 8.07
C ALA A 40 -5.73 -23.12 8.53
N PHE A 41 -6.35 -21.96 8.39
CA PHE A 41 -7.76 -21.73 8.74
C PHE A 41 -8.71 -22.67 8.01
N GLN A 42 -8.33 -23.17 6.83
CA GLN A 42 -9.14 -24.14 6.07
C GLN A 42 -9.33 -25.49 6.80
N TYR A 43 -8.48 -25.78 7.79
CA TYR A 43 -8.54 -27.00 8.61
C TYR A 43 -9.27 -26.80 9.93
N GLU A 44 -9.70 -25.58 10.22
CA GLU A 44 -10.47 -25.27 11.42
C GLU A 44 -11.95 -25.60 11.24
N GLN A 45 -12.60 -26.05 12.32
CA GLN A 45 -14.04 -26.33 12.29
C GLN A 45 -14.87 -25.07 12.02
N VAL A 46 -14.40 -23.93 12.53
CA VAL A 46 -14.99 -22.60 12.32
C VAL A 46 -13.84 -21.64 12.07
N ALA A 47 -13.54 -21.40 10.78
CA ALA A 47 -12.51 -20.46 10.39
C ALA A 47 -12.86 -19.03 10.85
N PRO A 48 -11.89 -18.24 11.34
CA PRO A 48 -12.12 -16.85 11.71
C PRO A 48 -12.45 -16.00 10.48
N VAL A 49 -13.30 -14.99 10.66
CA VAL A 49 -13.50 -13.96 9.65
C VAL A 49 -12.40 -12.91 9.81
N VAL A 50 -11.56 -12.81 8.79
CA VAL A 50 -10.45 -11.86 8.72
C VAL A 50 -10.61 -10.89 7.54
N ALA A 51 -9.84 -9.82 7.56
CA ALA A 51 -9.80 -8.83 6.48
C ALA A 51 -8.75 -9.15 5.40
N GLY A 52 -7.79 -10.04 5.70
CA GLY A 52 -6.87 -10.59 4.71
C GLY A 52 -7.60 -11.58 3.79
N TRP A 53 -7.34 -11.50 2.50
CA TRP A 53 -7.91 -12.42 1.51
C TRP A 53 -7.38 -13.82 1.74
N SER A 54 -8.22 -14.84 1.48
CA SER A 54 -7.77 -16.22 1.59
C SER A 54 -6.91 -16.59 0.40
N ASP A 55 -5.84 -17.35 0.60
CA ASP A 55 -4.99 -17.98 -0.43
C ASP A 55 -4.76 -19.46 -0.08
N PRO A 56 -5.82 -20.29 -0.03
CA PRO A 56 -5.79 -21.60 0.64
C PRO A 56 -4.78 -22.60 0.05
N THR A 57 -4.33 -22.38 -1.18
CA THR A 57 -3.33 -23.23 -1.82
C THR A 57 -1.89 -22.85 -1.47
N ASP A 58 -1.66 -21.69 -0.85
CA ASP A 58 -0.34 -21.23 -0.44
C ASP A 58 0.13 -21.81 0.90
N GLN A 59 0.09 -23.14 1.04
CA GLN A 59 0.48 -23.80 2.29
C GLN A 59 1.98 -23.70 2.60
N SER A 60 2.80 -23.35 1.61
CA SER A 60 4.23 -23.15 1.76
C SER A 60 4.62 -21.71 2.06
N ASN A 61 3.67 -20.76 2.11
CA ASN A 61 3.94 -19.31 2.08
C ASN A 61 4.83 -18.91 0.87
N GLY A 62 4.63 -19.51 -0.29
CA GLY A 62 5.40 -19.31 -1.51
C GLY A 62 5.02 -18.05 -2.29
N PHE A 63 5.28 -18.06 -3.59
CA PHE A 63 5.24 -16.89 -4.45
C PHE A 63 4.51 -17.13 -5.77
N ILE A 64 4.23 -16.04 -6.47
CA ILE A 64 3.85 -16.01 -7.88
C ILE A 64 5.10 -15.69 -8.71
N ALA A 65 5.40 -16.52 -9.71
CA ALA A 65 6.51 -16.28 -10.63
C ALA A 65 6.07 -15.43 -11.84
N PRO A 66 7.02 -14.82 -12.58
CA PRO A 66 6.72 -13.98 -13.74
C PRO A 66 5.87 -14.64 -14.83
N ASP A 67 6.07 -15.93 -15.11
CA ASP A 67 5.25 -16.71 -16.06
C ASP A 67 3.74 -16.74 -15.71
N ALA A 68 3.40 -16.47 -14.45
CA ALA A 68 2.03 -16.40 -13.95
C ALA A 68 1.48 -14.97 -13.84
N TYR A 69 2.22 -13.92 -14.24
CA TYR A 69 1.74 -12.53 -14.20
C TYR A 69 0.49 -12.28 -15.05
N GLY A 70 0.28 -13.06 -16.12
CA GLY A 70 -0.94 -12.99 -16.93
C GLY A 70 -2.16 -13.69 -16.30
N THR A 71 -2.02 -14.30 -15.12
CA THR A 71 -3.07 -15.12 -14.48
C THR A 71 -3.72 -14.40 -13.32
N SER A 72 -4.87 -14.88 -12.84
CA SER A 72 -5.57 -14.27 -11.71
C SER A 72 -4.87 -14.44 -10.36
N ASP A 73 -3.80 -15.25 -10.28
CA ASP A 73 -3.04 -15.48 -9.05
C ASP A 73 -2.16 -14.28 -8.68
N ILE A 74 -1.64 -13.52 -9.64
CA ILE A 74 -0.84 -12.31 -9.34
C ILE A 74 -1.64 -11.21 -8.62
N ILE A 75 -2.97 -11.29 -8.68
CA ILE A 75 -3.88 -10.26 -8.15
C ILE A 75 -3.79 -10.22 -6.62
N CYS A 76 -4.06 -11.36 -5.98
CA CYS A 76 -4.14 -11.49 -4.53
C CYS A 76 -3.56 -12.81 -4.00
N HIS A 77 -2.65 -13.44 -4.76
CA HIS A 77 -2.05 -14.76 -4.52
C HIS A 77 -2.91 -15.96 -4.98
N LEU A 78 -2.34 -17.16 -4.80
CA LEU A 78 -2.78 -18.44 -5.34
C LEU A 78 -4.20 -18.79 -4.92
N ALA A 79 -5.07 -18.97 -5.92
CA ALA A 79 -6.48 -19.31 -5.73
C ALA A 79 -7.22 -18.34 -4.80
N ALA A 80 -6.77 -17.08 -4.73
CA ALA A 80 -7.27 -16.19 -3.70
C ALA A 80 -8.74 -15.82 -3.84
N THR A 81 -9.45 -15.75 -2.71
CA THR A 81 -10.87 -15.37 -2.62
C THR A 81 -11.09 -14.25 -1.61
N ASN A 82 -12.18 -13.51 -1.80
CA ASN A 82 -12.51 -12.30 -1.06
C ASN A 82 -12.51 -12.52 0.46
N ALA A 83 -11.82 -11.64 1.18
CA ALA A 83 -11.99 -11.55 2.62
C ALA A 83 -13.44 -11.18 2.99
N GLN A 84 -13.90 -11.65 4.14
CA GLN A 84 -15.29 -11.47 4.59
C GLN A 84 -15.43 -10.40 5.69
N GLY A 85 -14.33 -9.74 6.06
CA GLY A 85 -14.34 -8.58 6.94
C GLY A 85 -13.46 -7.45 6.41
N TYR A 86 -13.44 -6.33 7.13
CA TYR A 86 -12.64 -5.15 6.81
C TYR A 86 -11.76 -4.72 8.00
N VAL A 87 -10.65 -4.04 7.68
CA VAL A 87 -9.95 -3.13 8.58
C VAL A 87 -10.50 -1.72 8.36
N ASN A 88 -11.01 -1.08 9.41
CA ASN A 88 -11.42 0.32 9.34
C ASN A 88 -10.18 1.21 9.41
N VAL A 89 -10.06 2.16 8.50
CA VAL A 89 -8.96 3.12 8.43
C VAL A 89 -9.48 4.52 8.16
N THR A 90 -8.70 5.54 8.52
CA THR A 90 -8.98 6.93 8.16
C THR A 90 -8.04 7.34 7.03
N ALA A 91 -8.53 8.04 6.00
CA ALA A 91 -7.66 8.66 5.00
C ALA A 91 -6.63 9.57 5.70
N GLY A 92 -5.36 9.41 5.35
CA GLY A 92 -4.20 10.06 5.99
C GLY A 92 -3.58 9.27 7.15
N SER A 93 -4.24 8.21 7.63
CA SER A 93 -3.66 7.30 8.65
C SER A 93 -2.70 6.28 8.03
N GLU A 94 -1.82 5.75 8.87
CA GLU A 94 -0.94 4.65 8.52
C GLU A 94 -1.59 3.28 8.80
N VAL A 95 -1.37 2.35 7.88
CA VAL A 95 -1.64 0.93 8.05
C VAL A 95 -0.30 0.20 8.11
N ASN A 96 -0.05 -0.53 9.18
CA ASN A 96 1.15 -1.32 9.36
C ASN A 96 0.85 -2.81 9.10
N LEU A 97 1.58 -3.42 8.18
CA LEU A 97 1.46 -4.83 7.80
C LEU A 97 2.61 -5.61 8.43
N GLN A 98 2.26 -6.51 9.34
CA GLN A 98 3.21 -7.38 10.03
C GLN A 98 3.33 -8.70 9.27
N TRP A 99 4.52 -8.97 8.77
CA TRP A 99 4.88 -10.24 8.16
C TRP A 99 5.30 -11.26 9.22
N THR A 100 5.17 -12.54 8.86
CA THR A 100 6.01 -13.58 9.45
C THR A 100 7.49 -13.29 9.15
N THR A 101 8.42 -14.07 9.69
CA THR A 101 9.85 -13.91 9.40
C THR A 101 10.12 -13.84 7.90
N TRP A 102 10.81 -12.77 7.46
CA TRP A 102 11.30 -12.61 6.10
C TRP A 102 12.79 -13.02 6.02
N PRO A 103 13.23 -13.79 5.01
CA PRO A 103 14.64 -14.17 4.90
C PRO A 103 15.50 -12.99 4.48
N ASP A 104 16.65 -12.78 5.13
CA ASP A 104 17.59 -11.70 4.80
C ASP A 104 18.12 -11.77 3.35
N SER A 105 18.13 -12.97 2.74
CA SER A 105 18.56 -13.11 1.34
C SER A 105 17.53 -12.59 0.33
N HIS A 106 16.28 -12.38 0.74
CA HIS A 106 15.17 -12.02 -0.14
C HIS A 106 15.05 -10.51 -0.33
N HIS A 107 16.16 -9.91 -0.77
CA HIS A 107 16.25 -8.51 -1.13
C HIS A 107 15.30 -8.16 -2.28
N GLY A 108 14.74 -6.95 -2.24
CA GLY A 108 13.82 -6.45 -3.25
C GLY A 108 12.82 -5.42 -2.74
N PRO A 109 11.99 -4.86 -3.64
CA PRO A 109 11.06 -3.79 -3.32
C PRO A 109 9.89 -4.25 -2.45
N VAL A 110 9.27 -3.27 -1.79
CA VAL A 110 7.97 -3.38 -1.14
C VAL A 110 7.05 -2.36 -1.78
N ILE A 111 5.87 -2.81 -2.25
CA ILE A 111 4.98 -2.02 -3.08
C ILE A 111 3.55 -2.15 -2.58
N ASP A 112 2.83 -1.03 -2.55
CA ASP A 112 1.46 -0.95 -2.06
C ASP A 112 0.54 -0.32 -3.09
N TYR A 113 -0.60 -0.97 -3.31
CA TYR A 113 -1.64 -0.52 -4.23
C TYR A 113 -2.99 -0.49 -3.53
N LEU A 114 -3.86 0.41 -3.98
CA LEU A 114 -5.28 0.36 -3.67
C LEU A 114 -6.08 0.07 -4.94
N ALA A 115 -7.23 -0.59 -4.79
CA ALA A 115 -8.26 -0.71 -5.83
C ALA A 115 -9.63 -0.52 -5.20
N ALA A 116 -10.46 0.35 -5.77
CA ALA A 116 -11.82 0.57 -5.28
C ALA A 116 -12.71 -0.64 -5.59
N CYS A 117 -13.51 -1.06 -4.61
CA CYS A 117 -14.45 -2.17 -4.78
C CYS A 117 -15.75 -1.66 -5.39
N THR A 118 -16.23 -2.37 -6.41
CA THR A 118 -17.49 -2.00 -7.08
C THR A 118 -18.64 -2.11 -6.08
N GLY A 119 -19.47 -1.07 -6.00
CA GLY A 119 -20.62 -1.04 -5.09
C GLY A 119 -20.25 -0.90 -3.61
N ASP A 120 -19.04 -0.45 -3.29
CA ASP A 120 -18.52 -0.35 -1.91
C ASP A 120 -18.56 -1.68 -1.14
N ASP A 121 -18.35 -2.79 -1.86
CA ASP A 121 -18.27 -4.12 -1.27
C ASP A 121 -17.12 -4.95 -1.84
N CYS A 122 -16.07 -5.10 -1.03
CA CYS A 122 -14.93 -5.97 -1.32
C CYS A 122 -15.19 -7.45 -0.97
N THR A 123 -16.26 -7.79 -0.24
CA THR A 123 -16.55 -9.18 0.15
C THR A 123 -17.09 -10.02 -1.00
N THR A 124 -17.54 -9.36 -2.07
CA THR A 124 -18.12 -10.00 -3.28
C THR A 124 -17.51 -9.52 -4.59
N VAL A 125 -16.51 -8.62 -4.56
CA VAL A 125 -15.90 -8.04 -5.76
C VAL A 125 -15.21 -9.11 -6.62
N ASP A 126 -15.42 -9.06 -7.94
CA ASP A 126 -14.63 -9.86 -8.87
C ASP A 126 -13.21 -9.29 -8.94
N LYS A 127 -12.24 -10.02 -8.37
CA LYS A 127 -10.84 -9.58 -8.29
C LYS A 127 -10.22 -9.25 -9.65
N THR A 128 -10.71 -9.86 -10.74
CA THR A 128 -10.21 -9.59 -12.10
C THR A 128 -10.61 -8.22 -12.64
N THR A 129 -11.55 -7.55 -11.99
CA THR A 129 -12.03 -6.20 -12.36
C THR A 129 -11.38 -5.08 -11.55
N LEU A 130 -10.55 -5.42 -10.54
CA LEU A 130 -9.88 -4.45 -9.69
C LEU A 130 -8.84 -3.65 -10.49
N GLY A 131 -9.06 -2.35 -10.60
CA GLY A 131 -8.10 -1.39 -11.13
C GLY A 131 -7.21 -0.85 -10.02
N PHE A 132 -5.97 -1.34 -9.94
CA PHE A 132 -4.98 -0.97 -8.95
C PHE A 132 -4.25 0.32 -9.31
N PHE A 133 -4.10 1.22 -8.35
CA PHE A 133 -3.24 2.40 -8.43
C PHE A 133 -2.21 2.33 -7.31
N LYS A 134 -0.95 2.62 -7.64
CA LYS A 134 0.18 2.53 -6.70
C LYS A 134 0.13 3.70 -5.71
N ILE A 135 0.19 3.42 -4.41
CA ILE A 135 0.23 4.44 -3.35
C ILE A 135 1.60 4.54 -2.68
N ASP A 136 2.40 3.48 -2.71
CA ASP A 136 3.78 3.47 -2.27
C ASP A 136 4.59 2.42 -3.06
N GLY A 137 5.90 2.61 -3.14
CA GLY A 137 6.81 1.69 -3.82
C GLY A 137 8.26 2.04 -3.55
N VAL A 138 8.86 1.39 -2.55
CA VAL A 138 10.28 1.55 -2.21
C VAL A 138 11.07 0.38 -2.79
N GLY A 139 12.16 0.68 -3.50
CA GLY A 139 13.04 -0.29 -4.12
C GLY A 139 14.41 -0.39 -3.43
N LEU A 140 15.46 -0.19 -4.21
CA LEU A 140 16.85 -0.09 -3.75
C LEU A 140 17.06 1.23 -2.98
N VAL A 141 17.50 1.13 -1.73
CA VAL A 141 17.72 2.27 -0.81
C VAL A 141 19.18 2.71 -0.83
N ASP A 142 20.11 1.77 -0.83
CA ASP A 142 21.55 2.03 -0.90
C ASP A 142 22.26 0.90 -1.66
N ASP A 143 23.11 1.26 -2.63
CA ASP A 143 23.91 0.31 -3.42
C ASP A 143 25.41 0.37 -3.07
N SER A 144 25.78 1.06 -1.99
CA SER A 144 27.20 1.21 -1.58
C SER A 144 27.92 -0.12 -1.36
N THR A 145 27.16 -1.16 -0.97
CA THR A 145 27.64 -2.54 -0.82
C THR A 145 26.62 -3.50 -1.42
N VAL A 146 26.98 -4.15 -2.53
CA VAL A 146 26.18 -5.18 -3.20
C VAL A 146 25.87 -6.35 -2.23
N PRO A 147 24.63 -6.88 -2.18
CA PRO A 147 23.51 -6.64 -3.12
C PRO A 147 22.68 -5.37 -2.86
N GLY A 148 23.12 -4.50 -1.95
CA GLY A 148 22.44 -3.28 -1.56
C GLY A 148 21.56 -3.44 -0.33
N THR A 149 21.07 -2.32 0.19
CA THR A 149 19.97 -2.26 1.15
C THR A 149 18.69 -1.96 0.40
N TRP A 150 17.66 -2.75 0.63
CA TRP A 150 16.36 -2.69 -0.04
C TRP A 150 15.23 -2.38 0.93
N ALA A 151 14.04 -2.13 0.40
CA ALA A 151 12.83 -1.99 1.20
C ALA A 151 12.55 -3.21 2.10
N SER A 152 12.81 -4.43 1.61
CA SER A 152 12.73 -5.66 2.41
C SER A 152 13.71 -5.68 3.59
N ASP A 153 14.89 -5.09 3.46
CA ASP A 153 15.85 -4.96 4.58
C ASP A 153 15.33 -3.97 5.63
N GLN A 154 14.69 -2.87 5.21
CA GLN A 154 14.00 -1.95 6.13
C GLN A 154 12.83 -2.65 6.85
N LEU A 155 12.06 -3.48 6.13
CA LEU A 155 10.99 -4.31 6.70
C LEU A 155 11.54 -5.26 7.77
N ILE A 156 12.64 -5.98 7.50
CA ILE A 156 13.29 -6.87 8.46
C ILE A 156 13.76 -6.09 9.69
N ALA A 157 14.49 -4.99 9.48
CA ALA A 157 14.98 -4.12 10.54
C ALA A 157 13.83 -3.56 11.41
N ASN A 158 12.66 -3.41 10.80
CA ASN A 158 11.43 -3.00 11.44
C ASN A 158 10.60 -4.17 12.01
N ASN A 159 11.28 -5.22 12.49
CA ASN A 159 10.67 -6.39 13.09
C ASN A 159 9.68 -7.12 12.15
N ASN A 160 10.04 -7.21 10.86
CA ASN A 160 9.21 -7.73 9.77
C ASN A 160 7.90 -6.97 9.58
N SER A 161 7.91 -5.64 9.66
CA SER A 161 6.71 -4.82 9.46
C SER A 161 6.92 -3.67 8.49
N TRP A 162 5.87 -3.34 7.74
CA TRP A 162 5.86 -2.26 6.77
C TRP A 162 4.68 -1.32 7.01
N SER A 163 4.93 -0.02 7.09
CA SER A 163 3.89 1.00 7.21
C SER A 163 3.64 1.67 5.87
N VAL A 164 2.37 1.79 5.51
CA VAL A 164 1.89 2.53 4.33
C VAL A 164 0.83 3.54 4.74
N THR A 165 0.88 4.74 4.17
CA THR A 165 -0.12 5.79 4.41
C THR A 165 -1.27 5.68 3.41
N ILE A 166 -2.50 5.64 3.92
CA ILE A 166 -3.69 5.79 3.07
C ILE A 166 -3.76 7.26 2.63
N PRO A 167 -3.83 7.59 1.32
CA PRO A 167 -3.77 8.98 0.88
C PRO A 167 -4.87 9.84 1.52
N GLU A 168 -4.50 10.99 2.10
CA GLU A 168 -5.42 11.87 2.84
C GLU A 168 -6.58 12.39 1.98
N SER A 169 -6.30 12.63 0.69
CA SER A 169 -7.29 13.14 -0.26
C SER A 169 -8.21 12.05 -0.82
N LEU A 170 -7.95 10.76 -0.55
CA LEU A 170 -8.71 9.64 -1.09
C LEU A 170 -10.19 9.73 -0.68
N ALA A 171 -11.09 9.48 -1.63
CA ALA A 171 -12.52 9.38 -1.34
C ALA A 171 -12.80 8.23 -0.33
N PRO A 172 -13.72 8.42 0.63
CA PRO A 172 -14.18 7.32 1.48
C PRO A 172 -14.85 6.20 0.67
N GLY A 173 -14.71 4.96 1.13
CA GLY A 173 -15.30 3.79 0.47
C GLY A 173 -14.61 2.48 0.82
N ALA A 174 -15.00 1.41 0.13
CA ALA A 174 -14.38 0.09 0.26
C ALA A 174 -13.24 -0.08 -0.75
N TYR A 175 -12.06 -0.45 -0.27
CA TYR A 175 -10.86 -0.65 -1.08
C TYR A 175 -10.19 -1.98 -0.77
N VAL A 176 -9.61 -2.63 -1.78
CA VAL A 176 -8.59 -3.66 -1.58
C VAL A 176 -7.24 -2.98 -1.51
N LEU A 177 -6.54 -3.13 -0.38
CA LEU A 177 -5.10 -2.90 -0.28
C LEU A 177 -4.39 -4.16 -0.76
N ARG A 178 -3.57 -4.03 -1.80
CA ARG A 178 -2.65 -5.06 -2.27
C ARG A 178 -1.25 -4.64 -1.88
N HIS A 179 -0.71 -5.31 -0.87
CA HIS A 179 0.66 -5.15 -0.38
C HIS A 179 1.53 -6.28 -0.93
N GLU A 180 2.75 -5.98 -1.37
CA GLU A 180 3.59 -6.98 -2.02
C GLU A 180 5.08 -6.75 -1.74
N ILE A 181 5.79 -7.84 -1.48
CA ILE A 181 7.25 -7.90 -1.59
C ILE A 181 7.59 -8.65 -2.88
N ILE A 182 8.56 -8.16 -3.65
CA ILE A 182 9.13 -8.90 -4.78
C ILE A 182 10.55 -9.29 -4.42
N ALA A 183 10.83 -10.57 -4.19
CA ALA A 183 12.18 -11.04 -3.90
C ALA A 183 12.98 -11.23 -5.20
N LEU A 184 14.19 -10.65 -5.24
CA LEU A 184 15.02 -10.54 -6.44
C LEU A 184 16.29 -11.38 -6.40
N HIS A 185 16.48 -12.19 -5.36
CA HIS A 185 17.70 -12.97 -5.14
C HIS A 185 18.03 -13.97 -6.26
N SER A 186 17.05 -14.31 -7.12
CA SER A 186 17.23 -15.15 -8.31
C SER A 186 16.80 -14.45 -9.61
N ALA A 187 16.48 -13.15 -9.56
CA ALA A 187 15.86 -12.38 -10.64
C ALA A 187 16.76 -12.14 -11.87
N GLU A 188 18.05 -12.48 -11.81
CA GLU A 188 18.93 -12.45 -12.99
C GLU A 188 18.60 -13.56 -14.00
N GLN A 189 17.81 -14.56 -13.59
CA GLN A 189 17.31 -15.62 -14.43
C GLN A 189 15.89 -15.32 -14.89
N ALA A 190 15.53 -15.81 -16.08
CA ALA A 190 14.14 -15.80 -16.53
C ALA A 190 13.24 -16.47 -15.48
N ASP A 191 12.09 -15.86 -15.21
CA ASP A 191 11.13 -16.27 -14.16
C ASP A 191 11.71 -16.36 -12.74
N GLY A 192 12.83 -15.68 -12.48
CA GLY A 192 13.55 -15.78 -11.23
C GLY A 192 13.09 -14.83 -10.12
N ALA A 193 12.32 -13.79 -10.45
CA ALA A 193 11.67 -12.94 -9.45
C ALA A 193 10.54 -13.70 -8.75
N GLN A 194 10.26 -13.34 -7.50
CA GLN A 194 9.26 -14.01 -6.68
C GLN A 194 8.33 -12.99 -6.03
N ASN A 195 7.07 -12.99 -6.42
CA ASN A 195 6.07 -12.03 -5.95
C ASN A 195 5.23 -12.60 -4.80
N TYR A 196 5.06 -11.81 -3.75
CA TYR A 196 4.31 -12.19 -2.55
C TYR A 196 3.14 -11.21 -2.32
N PRO A 197 2.13 -11.19 -3.19
CA PRO A 197 0.98 -10.30 -3.01
C PRO A 197 0.10 -10.75 -1.84
N GLN A 198 -0.32 -9.81 -1.01
CA GLN A 198 -1.22 -10.02 0.12
C GLN A 198 -2.31 -8.95 0.06
N CYS A 199 -3.56 -9.39 -0.12
CA CYS A 199 -4.71 -8.49 -0.23
C CYS A 199 -5.45 -8.35 1.09
N VAL A 200 -5.88 -7.12 1.41
CA VAL A 200 -6.64 -6.78 2.61
C VAL A 200 -7.82 -5.89 2.23
N ASN A 201 -9.00 -6.21 2.75
CA ASN A 201 -10.17 -5.33 2.65
C ASN A 201 -10.05 -4.17 3.64
N LEU A 202 -10.08 -2.94 3.13
CA LEU A 202 -10.11 -1.71 3.90
C LEU A 202 -11.46 -1.02 3.76
N TRP A 203 -11.98 -0.51 4.86
CA TRP A 203 -13.05 0.48 4.84
C TRP A 203 -12.44 1.84 5.18
N VAL A 204 -12.33 2.70 4.17
CA VAL A 204 -11.70 4.01 4.29
C VAL A 204 -12.76 5.05 4.66
N SER A 205 -12.57 5.71 5.80
CA SER A 205 -13.32 6.90 6.21
C SER A 205 -12.52 8.18 5.96
N GLY A 206 -13.16 9.34 5.95
CA GLY A 206 -12.47 10.62 5.77
C GLY A 206 -13.32 11.68 5.09
N THR A 207 -12.69 12.78 4.72
CA THR A 207 -13.32 13.91 4.00
C THR A 207 -12.75 14.13 2.60
N GLY A 208 -11.83 13.27 2.16
CA GLY A 208 -11.25 13.30 0.83
C GLY A 208 -12.29 13.10 -0.27
N SER A 209 -11.93 13.47 -1.49
CA SER A 209 -12.80 13.34 -2.67
C SER A 209 -12.03 12.95 -3.93
N ALA A 210 -10.73 12.67 -3.82
CA ALA A 210 -9.89 12.27 -4.93
C ALA A 210 -10.19 10.81 -5.28
N VAL A 211 -10.42 10.58 -6.58
CA VAL A 211 -10.60 9.26 -7.17
C VAL A 211 -9.58 9.15 -8.30
N PRO A 212 -8.77 8.07 -8.35
CA PRO A 212 -7.85 7.85 -9.46
C PRO A 212 -8.57 7.84 -10.80
N ALA A 213 -8.00 8.50 -11.81
CA ALA A 213 -8.54 8.41 -13.16
C ALA A 213 -8.31 7.01 -13.72
N SER A 214 -9.06 6.62 -14.75
CA SER A 214 -8.85 5.31 -15.40
C SER A 214 -7.43 5.11 -15.93
N ALA A 215 -6.71 6.20 -16.24
CA ALA A 215 -5.31 6.16 -16.66
C ALA A 215 -4.32 5.91 -15.50
N ASP A 216 -4.74 6.12 -14.25
CA ASP A 216 -3.95 5.88 -13.05
C ASP A 216 -4.12 4.45 -12.51
N THR A 217 -5.09 3.70 -13.05
CA THR A 217 -5.44 2.36 -12.60
C THR A 217 -5.04 1.30 -13.62
N VAL A 218 -4.53 0.17 -13.13
CA VAL A 218 -4.09 -0.97 -13.95
C VAL A 218 -4.71 -2.25 -13.41
N LEU A 219 -5.18 -3.15 -14.27
CA LEU A 219 -5.66 -4.47 -13.84
C LEU A 219 -4.52 -5.29 -13.23
N GLY A 220 -4.83 -6.12 -12.24
CA GLY A 220 -3.80 -6.92 -11.56
C GLY A 220 -2.92 -7.75 -12.51
N THR A 221 -3.52 -8.36 -13.54
CA THR A 221 -2.81 -9.15 -14.57
C THR A 221 -2.01 -8.33 -15.59
N ALA A 222 -1.99 -7.01 -15.42
CA ALA A 222 -1.25 -6.07 -16.25
C ALA A 222 -0.28 -5.21 -15.41
N LEU A 223 -0.13 -5.53 -14.11
CA LEU A 223 0.79 -4.81 -13.23
C LEU A 223 2.25 -5.02 -13.64
N TYR A 224 2.62 -6.23 -14.07
CA TYR A 224 4.01 -6.59 -14.33
C TYR A 224 4.16 -7.34 -15.66
N THR A 225 5.35 -7.24 -16.24
CA THR A 225 5.78 -8.12 -17.33
C THR A 225 7.08 -8.83 -16.95
N GLU A 226 7.31 -10.02 -17.52
CA GLU A 226 8.55 -10.80 -17.31
C GLU A 226 9.82 -10.00 -17.70
N THR A 227 9.67 -9.01 -18.58
CA THR A 227 10.77 -8.20 -19.13
C THR A 227 10.93 -6.84 -18.47
N ASP A 228 10.13 -6.51 -17.45
CA ASP A 228 10.29 -5.26 -16.72
C ASP A 228 11.69 -5.20 -16.11
N ALA A 229 12.36 -4.04 -16.22
CA ALA A 229 13.74 -3.87 -15.79
C ALA A 229 13.95 -4.11 -14.28
N GLY A 230 12.90 -3.96 -13.47
CA GLY A 230 12.91 -4.30 -12.04
C GLY A 230 12.50 -5.73 -11.71
N VAL A 231 12.05 -6.52 -12.70
CA VAL A 231 11.66 -7.94 -12.57
C VAL A 231 12.80 -8.85 -13.01
N ASN A 232 13.40 -8.60 -14.17
CA ASN A 232 14.58 -9.33 -14.63
C ASN A 232 15.83 -8.47 -14.40
N VAL A 233 16.51 -8.71 -13.28
CA VAL A 233 17.56 -7.83 -12.76
C VAL A 233 18.62 -8.62 -11.99
N ASN A 234 19.89 -8.26 -12.17
CA ASN A 234 20.99 -8.80 -11.38
C ASN A 234 21.33 -7.87 -10.20
N ILE A 235 20.82 -8.19 -9.02
CA ILE A 235 21.09 -7.44 -7.78
C ILE A 235 22.50 -7.70 -7.22
N TYR A 236 23.26 -8.66 -7.77
CA TYR A 236 24.64 -8.96 -7.38
C TYR A 236 25.68 -8.20 -8.20
N ALA A 237 25.22 -7.29 -9.06
CA ALA A 237 26.02 -6.26 -9.69
C ALA A 237 25.57 -4.89 -9.16
N SER A 238 26.47 -3.91 -9.16
CA SER A 238 26.09 -2.54 -8.79
C SER A 238 25.04 -1.99 -9.77
N LEU A 239 24.01 -1.38 -9.22
CA LEU A 239 22.87 -0.79 -9.92
C LEU A 239 22.93 0.73 -9.75
N ALA A 240 23.02 1.46 -10.87
CA ALA A 240 22.96 2.93 -10.83
C ALA A 240 21.60 3.44 -10.34
N SER A 241 20.54 2.69 -10.63
CA SER A 241 19.17 2.89 -10.17
C SER A 241 18.42 1.57 -10.27
N TYR A 242 17.30 1.45 -9.54
CA TYR A 242 16.37 0.35 -9.65
C TYR A 242 14.98 0.86 -10.03
N ASP A 243 14.42 0.34 -11.12
CA ASP A 243 13.09 0.69 -11.60
C ASP A 243 12.04 -0.17 -10.89
N VAL A 244 11.35 0.40 -9.91
CA VAL A 244 10.28 -0.30 -9.18
C VAL A 244 9.16 -0.72 -10.16
N PRO A 245 8.85 -2.02 -10.32
CA PRO A 245 7.88 -2.51 -11.30
C PRO A 245 6.46 -1.94 -11.13
N GLY A 246 5.67 -2.02 -12.21
CA GLY A 246 4.28 -1.58 -12.26
C GLY A 246 4.06 -0.08 -12.46
N PRO A 247 2.79 0.40 -12.35
CA PRO A 247 2.44 1.76 -12.73
C PRO A 247 3.17 2.80 -11.88
N THR A 248 3.24 4.03 -12.38
CA THR A 248 3.74 5.16 -11.61
C THR A 248 2.89 5.37 -10.36
N GLN A 249 3.51 5.85 -9.28
CA GLN A 249 2.78 6.21 -8.07
C GLN A 249 1.72 7.26 -8.38
N TRP A 250 0.53 7.08 -7.82
CA TRP A 250 -0.59 7.98 -8.02
C TRP A 250 -0.25 9.37 -7.48
N ALA A 251 -0.52 10.41 -8.25
CA ALA A 251 -0.07 11.77 -7.94
C ALA A 251 -0.63 12.34 -6.63
N SER A 252 -1.73 11.77 -6.12
CA SER A 252 -2.32 12.16 -4.83
C SER A 252 -1.84 11.30 -3.66
N ALA A 253 -1.03 10.28 -3.89
CA ALA A 253 -0.41 9.50 -2.84
C ALA A 253 0.72 10.28 -2.16
N THR A 254 0.89 10.06 -0.87
CA THR A 254 1.98 10.67 -0.08
C THR A 254 3.29 9.94 -0.38
N ALA A 255 4.43 10.63 -0.20
CA ALA A 255 5.73 9.97 -0.22
C ALA A 255 5.79 8.86 0.85
N SER A 256 6.64 7.85 0.60
CA SER A 256 6.86 6.73 1.52
C SER A 256 7.18 7.23 2.93
N VAL A 257 6.59 6.59 3.94
CA VAL A 257 6.82 6.95 5.34
C VAL A 257 8.15 6.35 5.84
N ALA A 258 8.72 7.00 6.86
CA ALA A 258 9.85 6.43 7.57
C ALA A 258 9.39 5.14 8.26
N GLN A 259 10.00 4.02 7.89
CA GLN A 259 9.64 2.71 8.44
C GLN A 259 9.99 2.62 9.93
N GLY A 260 9.05 2.13 10.73
CA GLY A 260 9.17 2.04 12.18
C GLY A 260 8.09 1.14 12.78
N THR A 261 8.34 0.65 13.99
CA THR A 261 7.48 -0.38 14.59
C THR A 261 6.19 0.28 15.05
N SER A 262 5.05 -0.18 14.56
CA SER A 262 3.75 0.25 15.08
C SER A 262 3.34 -0.65 16.23
N GLY A 263 3.16 -0.06 17.42
CA GLY A 263 2.70 -0.78 18.60
C GLY A 263 1.18 -0.88 18.61
N ALA A 264 0.64 -2.08 18.43
CA ALA A 264 -0.78 -2.32 18.70
C ALA A 264 -1.06 -2.15 20.20
N VAL A 265 -2.06 -1.33 20.53
CA VAL A 265 -2.56 -1.10 21.90
C VAL A 265 -3.87 -1.84 22.16
N ALA A 266 -4.49 -2.40 21.12
CA ALA A 266 -5.70 -3.21 21.19
C ALA A 266 -5.72 -4.28 20.09
N THR A 267 -6.63 -5.26 20.20
CA THR A 267 -6.91 -6.27 19.18
C THR A 267 -8.41 -6.25 18.85
N ALA A 268 -8.76 -6.38 17.57
CA ALA A 268 -10.14 -6.46 17.10
C ALA A 268 -10.32 -7.57 16.07
N ALA A 269 -11.56 -8.06 15.96
CA ALA A 269 -11.98 -8.88 14.84
C ALA A 269 -12.27 -7.97 13.62
N ALA A 270 -12.11 -8.52 12.42
CA ALA A 270 -12.48 -7.81 11.20
C ALA A 270 -13.98 -7.49 11.19
N VAL A 271 -14.35 -6.30 10.71
CA VAL A 271 -15.78 -5.88 10.71
C VAL A 271 -16.51 -6.50 9.53
N VAL A 272 -17.66 -7.12 9.79
CA VAL A 272 -18.45 -7.86 8.78
C VAL A 272 -19.44 -7.01 7.99
N SER A 273 -19.37 -5.67 8.09
CA SER A 273 -20.16 -4.78 7.23
C SER A 273 -19.50 -3.41 7.03
N SER A 274 -19.70 -2.86 5.84
CA SER A 274 -19.37 -1.48 5.45
C SER A 274 -20.15 -0.41 6.22
N ALA A 275 -21.27 -0.77 6.86
CA ALA A 275 -22.22 0.17 7.45
C ALA A 275 -21.95 0.53 8.93
N ALA A 276 -20.99 -0.13 9.59
CA ALA A 276 -20.83 0.01 11.05
C ALA A 276 -20.15 1.33 11.50
N SER A 277 -19.55 2.11 10.60
CA SER A 277 -18.78 3.31 10.99
C SER A 277 -19.60 4.60 11.17
N SER A 278 -20.92 4.57 10.94
CA SER A 278 -21.77 5.76 11.16
C SER A 278 -22.28 5.94 12.60
N ALA A 279 -22.00 5.00 13.52
CA ALA A 279 -22.64 4.99 14.85
C ALA A 279 -21.73 5.33 16.05
N ALA A 280 -20.41 5.51 15.88
CA ALA A 280 -19.49 5.60 17.02
C ALA A 280 -19.09 7.03 17.47
N VAL A 281 -19.66 8.11 16.89
CA VAL A 281 -19.24 9.49 17.23
C VAL A 281 -20.17 10.26 18.18
N ILE A 282 -21.23 9.65 18.74
CA ILE A 282 -22.13 10.34 19.69
C ILE A 282 -22.42 9.47 20.93
N ALA A 283 -21.41 9.20 21.76
CA ALA A 283 -21.65 8.74 23.13
C ALA A 283 -20.44 8.97 24.05
N SER A 284 -20.01 10.22 24.24
CA SER A 284 -19.25 10.61 25.43
C SER A 284 -19.35 12.12 25.69
N SER A 285 -20.40 12.52 26.41
CA SER A 285 -20.31 13.45 27.54
C SER A 285 -21.72 13.91 27.97
N SER A 286 -22.22 13.35 29.06
CA SER A 286 -23.13 14.03 29.99
C SER A 286 -23.33 13.17 31.25
N ALA A 287 -22.25 13.02 32.02
CA ALA A 287 -22.39 12.79 33.45
C ALA A 287 -22.28 14.16 34.12
N GLN A 288 -23.41 14.85 34.30
CA GLN A 288 -23.48 15.97 35.24
C GLN A 288 -24.50 15.62 36.32
N THR A 289 -23.97 15.58 37.53
CA THR A 289 -24.58 15.30 38.82
C THR A 289 -25.78 16.19 39.08
N THR A 290 -26.87 15.55 39.49
CA THR A 290 -28.06 16.16 40.06
C THR A 290 -27.73 16.82 41.41
N ALA A 291 -28.00 18.11 41.52
CA ALA A 291 -28.17 18.80 42.81
C ALA A 291 -29.53 19.51 42.78
N GLU A 292 -30.45 18.97 43.57
CA GLU A 292 -31.79 19.44 43.83
C GLU A 292 -31.74 20.65 44.78
N VAL A 293 -32.29 21.79 44.37
CA VAL A 293 -32.73 22.85 45.29
C VAL A 293 -34.06 23.42 44.79
N ALA A 294 -35.08 23.25 45.63
CA ALA A 294 -36.41 23.80 45.47
C ALA A 294 -36.45 25.33 45.68
N ALA A 295 -37.19 26.03 44.83
CA ALA A 295 -37.77 27.33 45.18
C ALA A 295 -39.06 27.58 44.39
N THR A 296 -40.13 27.82 45.14
CA THR A 296 -41.50 28.12 44.76
C THR A 296 -41.66 29.61 44.47
N SER A 297 -42.39 30.01 43.40
CA SER A 297 -43.54 30.96 43.47
C SER A 297 -43.99 31.54 42.11
N SER A 298 -45.29 31.37 41.83
CA SER A 298 -46.28 32.38 41.41
C SER A 298 -46.30 33.02 39.99
N ALA A 299 -47.33 32.60 39.24
CA ALA A 299 -48.33 33.37 38.47
C ALA A 299 -47.96 34.24 37.23
N ALA A 300 -48.29 33.70 36.04
CA ALA A 300 -49.07 34.18 34.87
C ALA A 300 -49.52 35.68 34.73
N PRO A 301 -50.15 36.09 33.58
CA PRO A 301 -49.84 35.90 32.15
C PRO A 301 -50.01 37.21 31.31
N VAL A 302 -49.50 37.32 30.07
CA VAL A 302 -50.23 38.06 28.99
C VAL A 302 -49.71 37.82 27.55
N ALA A 303 -50.67 37.44 26.71
CA ALA A 303 -51.03 37.93 25.37
C ALA A 303 -50.09 37.80 24.14
N SER A 304 -50.66 37.07 23.19
CA SER A 304 -50.57 37.05 21.72
C SER A 304 -50.31 38.36 20.98
N VAL A 305 -49.60 38.24 19.84
CA VAL A 305 -50.13 38.70 18.54
C VAL A 305 -49.59 37.83 17.40
N ALA A 306 -50.51 37.31 16.58
CA ALA A 306 -50.29 36.81 15.24
C ALA A 306 -50.46 37.95 14.22
N SER A 307 -49.94 37.77 13.00
CA SER A 307 -50.54 38.12 11.68
C SER A 307 -49.46 38.48 10.63
N SER A 308 -49.32 37.69 9.55
CA SER A 308 -49.88 37.88 8.17
C SER A 308 -49.26 39.07 7.41
N SER A 309 -49.00 39.12 6.10
CA SER A 309 -49.38 38.38 4.87
C SER A 309 -48.37 38.83 3.77
N ALA A 310 -47.87 37.96 2.89
CA ALA A 310 -48.35 37.58 1.55
C ALA A 310 -48.19 38.63 0.41
N VAL A 311 -47.72 38.09 -0.75
CA VAL A 311 -47.84 38.52 -2.18
C VAL A 311 -47.13 39.84 -2.60
N VAL A 312 -46.48 39.98 -3.76
CA VAL A 312 -46.96 39.76 -5.14
C VAL A 312 -45.82 39.54 -6.15
N ALA A 313 -46.18 38.97 -7.29
CA ALA A 313 -45.39 38.51 -8.42
C ALA A 313 -44.98 39.58 -9.46
N ALA A 314 -44.09 39.12 -10.35
CA ALA A 314 -44.12 39.26 -11.82
C ALA A 314 -43.35 40.38 -12.55
N SER A 315 -42.48 39.89 -13.46
CA SER A 315 -42.25 40.31 -14.85
C SER A 315 -41.47 41.60 -15.15
N SER A 316 -40.41 41.51 -15.95
CA SER A 316 -40.54 41.60 -17.42
C SER A 316 -39.20 41.67 -18.20
N ILE A 317 -39.27 41.10 -19.40
CA ILE A 317 -38.63 41.42 -20.71
C ILE A 317 -37.10 41.32 -20.94
N ALA A 318 -36.82 40.52 -21.98
CA ALA A 318 -35.60 40.42 -22.76
C ALA A 318 -35.36 41.64 -23.68
N SER A 319 -34.12 41.83 -24.18
CA SER A 319 -33.78 41.48 -25.58
C SER A 319 -32.44 42.09 -26.08
N VAL A 320 -31.73 41.24 -26.84
CA VAL A 320 -30.89 41.47 -28.06
C VAL A 320 -29.60 42.30 -27.95
N ALA A 321 -28.45 41.67 -28.26
CA ALA A 321 -27.80 41.80 -29.58
C ALA A 321 -26.49 41.00 -29.70
N SER A 322 -26.43 40.24 -30.80
CA SER A 322 -25.32 39.43 -31.32
C SER A 322 -24.14 40.25 -31.85
N SER A 323 -22.97 39.62 -31.91
CA SER A 323 -22.15 39.59 -33.14
C SER A 323 -21.13 38.44 -33.11
N VAL A 324 -21.41 37.43 -33.94
CA VAL A 324 -20.43 36.54 -34.60
C VAL A 324 -19.61 37.37 -35.61
N ILE A 325 -18.37 36.99 -35.95
CA ILE A 325 -18.01 36.33 -37.23
C ILE A 325 -16.52 35.90 -37.24
N SER A 326 -16.32 34.64 -37.64
CA SER A 326 -15.28 33.99 -38.47
C SER A 326 -13.76 34.19 -38.32
N SER A 327 -13.12 33.06 -37.98
CA SER A 327 -12.20 32.24 -38.80
C SER A 327 -11.24 32.88 -39.82
N SER A 328 -9.98 32.44 -39.76
CA SER A 328 -9.24 31.96 -40.95
C SER A 328 -8.11 31.01 -40.55
N ALA A 329 -7.94 29.96 -41.35
CA ALA A 329 -6.83 29.02 -41.33
C ALA A 329 -6.06 29.13 -42.65
N ALA A 330 -4.73 28.98 -42.64
CA ALA A 330 -3.92 28.28 -43.67
C ALA A 330 -2.39 28.38 -43.44
N SER A 331 -1.80 27.23 -43.15
CA SER A 331 -0.65 26.53 -43.78
C SER A 331 0.65 27.22 -44.26
N VAL A 332 1.77 26.67 -43.72
CA VAL A 332 3.01 26.12 -44.35
C VAL A 332 3.88 26.98 -45.28
N VAL A 333 5.16 27.19 -44.91
CA VAL A 333 6.36 27.01 -45.79
C VAL A 333 7.59 26.58 -44.96
N THR A 334 8.31 25.61 -45.52
CA THR A 334 9.58 24.94 -45.18
C THR A 334 10.84 25.81 -45.23
N SER A 335 11.90 25.44 -44.47
CA SER A 335 13.27 25.21 -45.02
C SER A 335 14.28 24.72 -43.96
N ALA A 336 15.04 23.70 -44.33
CA ALA A 336 16.27 23.21 -43.67
C ALA A 336 17.49 24.03 -44.13
N PRO A 337 18.69 23.80 -43.53
CA PRO A 337 19.66 22.96 -44.24
C PRO A 337 20.47 21.99 -43.36
N ALA A 338 21.02 20.96 -44.00
CA ALA A 338 22.14 20.09 -43.56
C ALA A 338 23.49 20.72 -44.05
N VAL A 339 24.73 20.32 -43.72
CA VAL A 339 25.39 19.00 -43.62
C VAL A 339 26.83 19.18 -43.04
N THR A 340 27.39 18.14 -42.38
CA THR A 340 28.84 17.74 -42.22
C THR A 340 29.83 18.67 -41.47
N SER A 341 30.71 18.21 -40.56
CA SER A 341 31.68 17.10 -40.65
C SER A 341 32.42 16.88 -39.30
N ALA A 342 32.89 15.65 -39.04
CA ALA A 342 34.03 15.28 -38.17
C ALA A 342 35.18 14.79 -39.09
N PRO A 343 36.47 14.56 -38.68
CA PRO A 343 36.98 14.28 -37.32
C PRO A 343 38.35 14.92 -36.95
N SER A 344 38.82 14.73 -35.70
CA SER A 344 40.20 14.33 -35.28
C SER A 344 40.67 14.88 -33.92
N ASN A 345 40.99 13.92 -33.04
CA ASN A 345 42.05 13.76 -32.02
C ASN A 345 42.72 14.94 -31.28
N ASP A 346 42.79 14.72 -29.96
CA ASP A 346 43.94 14.83 -29.04
C ASP A 346 44.24 16.11 -28.22
N VAL A 347 44.20 15.85 -26.90
CA VAL A 347 44.99 16.38 -25.76
C VAL A 347 45.03 17.90 -25.51
N THR A 348 44.34 18.36 -24.47
CA THR A 348 44.96 19.24 -23.44
C THR A 348 44.22 19.20 -22.09
N ASP A 349 44.92 18.66 -21.10
CA ASP A 349 45.04 19.10 -19.69
C ASP A 349 44.06 20.18 -19.17
N MET A 350 43.18 19.81 -18.22
CA MET A 350 42.54 20.75 -17.30
C MET A 350 42.49 20.17 -15.88
N ILE A 351 43.55 20.52 -15.14
CA ILE A 351 43.55 21.02 -13.76
C ILE A 351 42.40 20.54 -12.86
N THR A 352 42.77 19.56 -12.04
CA THR A 352 42.22 19.20 -10.74
C THR A 352 42.20 20.42 -9.80
N ASP A 353 41.03 20.79 -9.28
CA ASP A 353 40.92 21.63 -8.08
C ASP A 353 39.96 20.93 -7.10
N TYR A 354 40.53 20.09 -6.24
CA TYR A 354 39.85 19.53 -5.08
C TYR A 354 40.09 20.46 -3.89
N VAL A 355 39.05 21.21 -3.50
CA VAL A 355 39.01 21.89 -2.20
C VAL A 355 38.81 20.83 -1.12
N THR A 356 39.84 20.60 -0.32
CA THR A 356 39.78 19.80 0.90
C THR A 356 39.51 20.74 2.08
N VAL A 357 38.35 20.59 2.72
CA VAL A 357 38.08 21.16 4.04
C VAL A 357 38.37 20.06 5.06
N THR A 358 39.52 20.13 5.72
CA THR A 358 39.84 19.31 6.89
C THR A 358 39.65 20.17 8.13
N ASP A 359 38.54 19.95 8.85
CA ASP A 359 38.38 20.47 10.20
C ASP A 359 39.22 19.61 11.16
N VAL A 360 40.23 20.23 11.75
CA VAL A 360 41.11 19.64 12.77
C VAL A 360 40.50 19.91 14.14
N VAL A 361 39.84 18.92 14.73
CA VAL A 361 39.47 18.93 16.15
C VAL A 361 40.67 18.51 16.99
N THR A 362 41.24 19.45 17.74
CA THR A 362 42.31 19.20 18.70
C THR A 362 41.72 18.70 20.02
N VAL A 363 41.96 17.45 20.38
CA VAL A 363 41.67 16.90 21.72
C VAL A 363 42.93 16.99 22.56
N THR A 364 42.92 17.84 23.59
CA THR A 364 43.98 17.90 24.60
C THR A 364 43.69 16.84 25.66
N VAL A 365 44.56 15.83 25.78
CA VAL A 365 44.54 14.87 26.90
C VAL A 365 45.53 15.36 27.95
N THR A 366 45.04 15.70 29.14
CA THR A 366 45.88 15.93 30.32
C THR A 366 45.87 14.66 31.17
N ALA A 367 47.04 14.09 31.42
CA ALA A 367 47.27 13.07 32.44
C ALA A 367 48.21 13.64 33.51
N ALA A 368 48.00 13.18 34.75
CA ALA A 368 48.56 13.67 36.00
C ALA A 368 50.09 13.69 36.09
#